data_AF-A3TNG7-F1
#
_entry.id   AF-A3TNG7-F1
#
_cell.length_a   1.000
_cell.length_b   1.000
_cell.length_c   1.000
_cell.angle_alpha   90.00
_cell.angle_beta   90.00
_cell.angle_gamma   90.00
#
_symmetry.space_group_name_H-M   'P 1'
#
loop_
_entity.id
_entity.type
_entity.pdbx_description
1 polymer ?
#
loop_
_entity_poly.entity_id
_entity_poly.type
_entity_poly.pdbx_seq_one_letter_code
_entity_poly.pdbx_strand_id
1 'polypeptide(L)'
;MTTETPIESSGWIAVRCIFRSTAGDGAQVYEERVTIWQETDADRAIEAAEREADTHATDGDAEFVGLAQAYVLADPPGHGAEIFSLMRDSDLHPDAYVDRFFDTGTERQGTAHP
;
A
#
# COMPACT_ATOMS: atom_id res chain seq x y z
N MET A 1 4.12 7.90 33.62
CA MET A 1 3.37 6.76 33.05
C MET A 1 2.40 7.39 32.08
N THR A 2 2.82 7.54 30.82
CA THR A 2 1.99 8.15 29.78
C THR A 2 0.97 7.12 29.38
N THR A 3 -0.29 7.32 29.77
CA THR A 3 -1.41 6.57 29.21
C THR A 3 -1.49 6.90 27.73
N GLU A 4 -1.08 5.96 26.88
CA GLU A 4 -1.49 5.95 25.48
C GLU A 4 -3.01 5.86 25.48
N THR A 5 -3.67 6.95 25.10
CA THR A 5 -5.09 6.92 24.78
C THR A 5 -5.27 5.84 23.71
N PRO A 6 -6.17 4.85 23.90
CA PRO A 6 -6.49 3.94 22.81
C PRO A 6 -6.92 4.81 21.64
N ILE A 7 -6.23 4.70 20.51
CA ILE A 7 -6.70 5.35 19.28
C ILE A 7 -8.05 4.71 19.01
N GLU A 8 -9.14 5.45 19.23
CA GLU A 8 -10.46 4.96 18.87
C GLU A 8 -10.41 4.73 17.36
N SER A 9 -10.42 3.46 16.98
CA SER A 9 -10.35 3.06 15.59
C SER A 9 -11.53 3.69 14.86
N SER A 10 -11.25 4.43 13.78
CA SER A 10 -12.27 4.98 12.89
C SER A 10 -13.18 3.90 12.27
N GLY A 11 -12.82 2.62 12.42
CA GLY A 11 -13.48 1.48 11.80
C GLY A 11 -13.04 1.25 10.36
N TRP A 12 -11.93 1.87 9.97
CA TRP A 12 -11.37 1.78 8.64
C TRP A 12 -9.87 1.53 8.70
N ILE A 13 -9.43 0.54 7.92
CA ILE A 13 -8.03 0.14 7.83
C ILE A 13 -7.68 0.05 6.35
N ALA A 14 -6.65 0.76 5.93
CA ALA A 14 -6.06 0.59 4.62
C ALA A 14 -4.98 -0.49 4.67
N VAL A 15 -4.83 -1.27 3.61
CA VAL A 15 -3.77 -2.27 3.49
C VAL A 15 -3.03 -2.07 2.19
N ARG A 16 -1.70 -1.89 2.29
CA ARG A 16 -0.80 -1.87 1.14
C ARG A 16 -0.30 -3.28 0.84
N CYS A 17 -0.51 -3.74 -0.38
CA CYS A 17 0.01 -5.00 -0.91
C CYS A 17 0.96 -4.76 -2.08
N ILE A 18 1.93 -5.67 -2.26
CA ILE A 18 2.88 -5.63 -3.37
C ILE A 18 2.65 -6.82 -4.30
N PHE A 19 2.65 -6.56 -5.59
CA PHE A 19 2.47 -7.55 -6.64
C PHE A 19 3.64 -7.53 -7.60
N ARG A 20 3.92 -8.67 -8.23
CA ARG A 20 4.92 -8.83 -9.28
C ARG A 20 4.24 -9.35 -10.54
N SER A 21 4.51 -8.73 -11.68
CA SER A 21 4.11 -9.24 -12.99
C SER A 21 5.28 -9.22 -13.96
N THR A 22 5.12 -9.92 -15.09
CA THR A 22 6.09 -9.88 -16.19
C THR A 22 5.48 -9.14 -17.36
N ALA A 23 6.16 -8.09 -17.83
CA ALA A 23 5.76 -7.32 -18.99
C ALA A 23 5.97 -8.10 -20.30
N GLY A 24 5.36 -7.64 -21.39
CA GLY A 24 5.44 -8.30 -22.69
C GLY A 24 6.85 -8.40 -23.28
N ASP A 25 7.81 -7.61 -22.80
CA ASP A 25 9.24 -7.66 -23.14
C ASP A 25 10.08 -8.53 -22.18
N GLY A 26 9.44 -9.18 -21.20
CA GLY A 26 10.07 -10.02 -20.19
C GLY A 26 10.56 -9.26 -18.95
N ALA A 27 10.42 -7.94 -18.89
CA ALA A 27 10.81 -7.16 -17.72
C ALA A 27 9.90 -7.45 -16.52
N GLN A 28 10.47 -7.52 -15.31
CA GLN A 28 9.70 -7.64 -14.07
C GLN A 28 9.12 -6.27 -13.69
N VAL A 29 7.87 -6.26 -13.26
CA VAL A 29 7.14 -5.07 -12.84
C VAL A 29 6.61 -5.31 -11.44
N TYR A 30 6.82 -4.34 -10.56
CA TYR A 30 6.24 -4.36 -9.23
C TYR A 30 5.15 -3.31 -9.14
N GLU A 31 4.01 -3.69 -8.59
CA GLU A 31 2.87 -2.82 -8.37
C GLU A 31 2.61 -2.72 -6.86
N GLU A 32 2.47 -1.50 -6.35
CA GLU A 32 1.99 -1.24 -5.00
C GLU A 32 0.50 -0.86 -5.07
N ARG A 33 -0.37 -1.66 -4.45
CA ARG A 33 -1.81 -1.37 -4.36
C ARG A 33 -2.21 -1.10 -2.92
N VAL A 34 -3.07 -0.10 -2.71
CA VAL A 34 -3.68 0.19 -1.40
C VAL A 34 -5.18 -0.01 -1.50
N THR A 35 -5.73 -0.85 -0.62
CA THR A 35 -7.18 -1.11 -0.50
C THR A 35 -7.68 -0.64 0.86
N ILE A 36 -8.94 -0.21 0.95
CA ILE A 36 -9.55 0.24 2.21
C ILE A 36 -10.60 -0.76 2.64
N TRP A 37 -10.56 -1.14 3.92
CA TRP A 37 -11.41 -2.14 4.54
C TRP A 37 -12.16 -1.54 5.72
N GLN A 38 -13.47 -1.77 5.79
CA GLN A 38 -14.26 -1.41 6.96
C GLN A 38 -14.08 -2.49 8.03
N GLU A 39 -13.10 -2.30 8.91
CA GLU A 39 -12.69 -3.28 9.92
C GLU A 39 -12.05 -2.53 11.10
N THR A 40 -12.10 -3.11 12.30
CA THR A 40 -11.48 -2.53 13.50
C THR A 40 -10.24 -3.30 13.98
N ASP A 41 -9.95 -4.41 13.32
CA ASP A 41 -8.85 -5.33 13.61
C ASP A 41 -7.89 -5.38 12.41
N ALA A 42 -6.63 -5.02 12.64
CA ALA A 42 -5.63 -4.94 11.58
C ALA A 42 -5.29 -6.31 10.97
N ASP A 43 -5.29 -7.38 11.77
CA ASP A 43 -4.99 -8.72 11.27
C ASP A 43 -6.13 -9.21 10.36
N ARG A 44 -7.39 -8.94 10.74
CA ARG A 44 -8.54 -9.24 9.86
C ARG A 44 -8.54 -8.44 8.57
N ALA A 45 -8.15 -7.17 8.62
CA ALA A 45 -8.00 -6.36 7.43
C ALA A 45 -6.90 -6.90 6.51
N ILE A 46 -5.77 -7.34 7.07
CA ILE A 46 -4.69 -8.01 6.33
C ILE A 46 -5.18 -9.30 5.69
N GLU A 47 -5.83 -10.20 6.44
CA GLU A 47 -6.38 -11.44 5.88
C GLU A 47 -7.39 -11.18 4.75
N ALA A 48 -8.17 -10.09 4.85
CA ALA A 48 -9.09 -9.67 3.80
C ALA A 48 -8.35 -9.15 2.56
N ALA A 49 -7.31 -8.34 2.75
CA ALA A 49 -6.47 -7.83 1.69
C ALA A 49 -5.67 -8.92 0.97
N GLU A 50 -5.16 -9.92 1.68
CA GLU A 50 -4.46 -11.06 1.09
C GLU A 50 -5.40 -11.90 0.22
N ARG A 51 -6.64 -12.16 0.68
CA ARG A 51 -7.66 -12.85 -0.14
C ARG A 51 -8.04 -12.08 -1.40
N GLU A 52 -8.16 -10.75 -1.31
CA GLU A 52 -8.37 -9.91 -2.50
C GLU A 52 -7.14 -9.91 -3.41
N ALA A 53 -5.94 -9.88 -2.84
CA ALA A 53 -4.68 -9.94 -3.58
C ALA A 53 -4.56 -11.24 -4.38
N ASP A 54 -4.90 -12.39 -3.79
CA ASP A 54 -4.92 -13.68 -4.49
C ASP A 54 -5.95 -13.70 -5.62
N THR A 55 -7.10 -13.07 -5.42
CA THR A 55 -8.13 -12.95 -6.47
C THR A 55 -7.63 -12.09 -7.61
N HIS A 56 -7.06 -10.93 -7.31
CA HIS A 56 -6.47 -10.02 -8.30
C HIS A 56 -5.30 -10.67 -9.06
N ALA A 57 -4.45 -11.41 -8.37
CA ALA A 57 -3.35 -12.17 -8.94
C ALA A 57 -3.85 -13.28 -9.87
N THR A 58 -4.99 -13.92 -9.57
CA THR A 58 -5.58 -14.96 -10.42
C THR A 58 -6.22 -14.39 -11.68
N ASP A 59 -6.86 -13.22 -11.57
CA ASP A 59 -7.55 -12.57 -12.69
C ASP A 59 -6.58 -11.85 -13.67
N GLY A 60 -5.32 -11.63 -13.26
CA GLY A 60 -4.27 -11.02 -14.07
C GLY A 60 -3.02 -11.90 -14.21
N ASP A 61 -2.01 -11.43 -14.94
CA ASP A 61 -0.68 -12.05 -14.97
C ASP A 61 0.21 -11.49 -13.84
N ALA A 62 -0.33 -11.45 -12.63
CA ALA A 62 0.32 -10.88 -11.44
C ALA A 62 0.40 -11.89 -10.30
N GLU A 63 1.40 -11.74 -9.44
CA GLU A 63 1.67 -12.59 -8.28
C GLU A 63 1.74 -11.72 -7.04
N PHE A 64 0.99 -12.05 -6.00
CA PHE A 64 1.15 -11.42 -4.70
C PHE A 64 2.47 -11.84 -4.05
N VAL A 65 3.32 -10.89 -3.67
CA VAL A 65 4.69 -11.19 -3.19
C VAL A 65 4.77 -11.43 -1.68
N GLY A 66 3.64 -11.46 -0.98
CA GLY A 66 3.56 -11.78 0.45
C GLY A 66 3.82 -10.60 1.40
N LEU A 67 3.76 -9.35 0.91
CA LEU A 67 3.80 -8.16 1.77
C LEU A 67 2.41 -7.53 1.86
N ALA A 68 1.82 -7.53 3.05
CA ALA A 68 0.62 -6.77 3.40
C ALA A 68 0.90 -5.87 4.61
N GLN A 69 0.62 -4.56 4.49
CA GLN A 69 0.89 -3.58 5.55
C GLN A 69 -0.37 -2.78 5.88
N ALA A 70 -0.90 -2.99 7.09
CA ALA A 70 -2.07 -2.26 7.57
C ALA A 70 -1.72 -0.85 8.06
N TYR A 71 -2.62 0.09 7.79
CA TYR A 71 -2.62 1.46 8.29
C TYR A 71 -4.04 1.77 8.79
N VAL A 72 -4.19 2.04 10.09
CA VAL A 72 -5.47 2.38 10.71
C VAL A 72 -5.75 3.86 10.45
N LEU A 73 -6.88 4.16 9.80
CA LEU A 73 -7.23 5.54 9.51
C LEU A 73 -7.65 6.27 10.79
N ALA A 74 -7.29 7.55 10.91
CA ALA A 74 -7.74 8.40 12.00
C ALA A 74 -9.24 8.72 11.93
N ASP A 75 -9.80 8.82 10.72
CA ASP A 75 -11.19 9.17 10.44
C ASP A 75 -11.74 8.27 9.31
N PRO A 76 -13.07 8.18 9.14
CA PRO A 76 -13.65 7.54 7.95
C PRO A 76 -13.08 8.11 6.65
N PRO A 77 -12.91 7.31 5.59
CA PRO A 77 -12.33 7.76 4.34
C PRO A 77 -13.16 8.91 3.76
N GLY A 78 -12.48 10.02 3.48
CA GLY A 78 -13.07 11.27 3.03
C GLY A 78 -12.05 12.17 2.35
N HIS A 79 -12.48 13.37 1.96
CA HIS A 79 -11.58 14.32 1.32
C HIS A 79 -10.41 14.68 2.25
N GLY A 80 -9.18 14.45 1.77
CA GLY A 80 -7.96 14.73 2.52
C GLY A 80 -7.59 13.67 3.58
N ALA A 81 -8.32 12.55 3.66
CA ALA A 81 -7.96 11.47 4.58
C ALA A 81 -6.60 10.86 4.21
N GLU A 82 -5.71 10.74 5.19
CA GLU A 82 -4.50 9.95 5.06
C GLU A 82 -4.89 8.47 5.06
N ILE A 83 -4.61 7.77 3.95
CA ILE A 83 -4.94 6.35 3.80
C ILE A 83 -3.71 5.45 3.89
N PHE A 84 -2.51 6.02 3.87
CA PHE A 84 -1.26 5.27 3.95
C PHE A 84 -0.12 6.20 4.33
N SER A 85 0.81 5.71 5.15
CA SER A 85 2.05 6.40 5.47
C SER A 85 3.18 5.39 5.67
N LEU A 86 4.36 5.69 5.12
CA LEU A 86 5.58 4.90 5.28
C LEU A 86 6.69 5.80 5.79
N MET A 87 7.16 5.52 7.00
CA MET A 87 8.39 6.11 7.52
C MET A 87 9.56 5.15 7.29
N ARG A 88 10.68 5.70 6.85
CA ARG A 88 11.93 4.96 6.63
C ARG A 88 13.10 5.82 7.10
N ASP A 89 13.90 5.26 8.01
CA ASP A 89 15.19 5.84 8.34
C ASP A 89 16.15 5.72 7.15
N SER A 90 16.85 6.79 6.83
CA SER A 90 17.75 6.87 5.68
C SER A 90 18.79 7.97 5.88
N ASP A 91 20.06 7.65 5.60
CA ASP A 91 21.16 8.62 5.57
C ASP A 91 21.33 9.31 4.20
N LEU A 92 20.48 8.96 3.21
CA LEU A 92 20.52 9.57 1.88
C LEU A 92 20.06 11.02 1.92
N HIS A 93 20.67 11.85 1.06
CA HIS A 93 20.13 13.18 0.74
C HIS A 93 18.72 13.04 0.14
N PRO A 94 17.78 13.98 0.40
CA PRO A 94 16.40 13.89 -0.07
C PRO A 94 16.24 13.53 -1.56
N ASP A 95 16.94 14.22 -2.47
CA ASP A 95 16.84 13.93 -3.91
C ASP A 95 17.28 12.49 -4.24
N ALA A 96 18.39 12.04 -3.64
CA ALA A 96 18.87 10.68 -3.83
C ALA A 96 17.93 9.63 -3.22
N TYR A 97 17.19 9.96 -2.16
CA TYR A 97 16.17 9.08 -1.58
C TYR A 97 14.98 8.91 -2.53
N VAL A 98 14.51 10.02 -3.12
CA VAL A 98 13.41 10.02 -4.08
C VAL A 98 13.79 9.22 -5.33
N ASP A 99 14.93 9.52 -5.95
CA ASP A 99 15.40 8.82 -7.16
C ASP A 99 15.63 7.32 -6.93
N ARG A 100 16.00 6.94 -5.69
CA ARG A 100 16.33 5.55 -5.36
C ARG A 100 15.10 4.66 -5.18
N PHE A 101 13.99 5.21 -4.71
CA PHE A 101 12.83 4.44 -4.24
C PHE A 101 11.51 4.78 -4.92
N PHE A 102 11.36 5.98 -5.51
CA PHE A 102 10.07 6.48 -5.95
C PHE A 102 10.07 7.09 -7.37
N ASP A 103 11.13 7.81 -7.74
CA ASP A 103 11.26 8.42 -9.07
C ASP A 103 12.47 7.82 -9.81
N THR A 104 12.40 6.51 -10.08
CA THR A 104 13.50 5.80 -10.76
C THR A 104 13.55 6.08 -12.26
N GLY A 105 12.52 6.75 -12.80
CA GLY A 105 12.34 7.02 -14.21
C GLY A 105 11.80 5.83 -15.01
N THR A 106 11.38 4.76 -14.33
CA THR A 106 10.87 3.52 -14.96
C THR A 106 9.45 3.16 -14.53
N GLU A 107 8.83 4.00 -13.70
CA GLU A 107 7.48 3.83 -13.18
C GLU A 107 6.45 3.84 -14.31
N ARG A 108 5.51 2.89 -14.27
CA ARG A 108 4.37 2.82 -15.19
C ARG A 108 3.16 3.52 -14.60
N GLN A 109 3.35 4.77 -14.22
CA GLN A 109 2.28 5.62 -13.71
C GLN A 109 1.42 6.12 -14.88
N GLY A 110 0.09 6.07 -14.72
CA GLY A 110 -0.81 6.67 -15.71
C GLY A 110 -0.54 8.17 -15.79
N THR A 111 -0.50 8.73 -17.01
CA THR A 111 -0.76 10.16 -17.13
C THR A 111 -2.19 10.36 -16.66
N ALA A 112 -2.40 11.12 -15.59
CA ALA A 112 -3.74 11.49 -15.18
C ALA A 112 -4.40 12.23 -16.35
N HIS A 113 -5.14 11.51 -17.19
CA HIS A 113 -6.07 12.09 -18.13
C HIS A 113 -7.42 12.18 -17.42
N PRO A 114 -8.11 13.33 -17.54
CA PRO A 114 -9.37 13.58 -16.85
C PRO A 114 -10.48 12.60 -17.25
#